data_AF-A0A934QTT2-F1
#
_entry.id   AF-A0A934QTT2-F1
#
_cell.length_a   1.000
_cell.length_b   1.000
_cell.length_c   1.000
_cell.angle_alpha   90.00
_cell.angle_beta   90.00
_cell.angle_gamma   90.00
#
_symmetry.space_group_name_H-M   'P 1'
#
loop_
_entity.id
_entity.type
_entity.pdbx_description
1 polymer ?
#
loop_
_entity_poly.entity_id
_entity_poly.type
_entity_poly.pdbx_seq_one_letter_code
_entity_poly.pdbx_strand_id
1 'polypeptide(L)'
;MAEAGAPHNPTKSTPFTTVFRGYDQVQVDEYLKKTAGELKRSARSRDEATASVADLTKALGYAQQELIEAKAALTRMVEDPSGPAAMSERVKTMMRLAEEEIADLRRKAEEEAAAARSAADGYAEKTRDKARAEAEKLANEAQQERTRLDGEAQERRKAAEKKSADEVAAAEKKSADQIAVAEKGSADKIASAEKTSAEKITAAEKKSAESIAAAEKASAEEIATKTADAERRINELETDARTRSEKMVSEAERKLADANTKRTEALELRGVVAERLAASHTALQDALERLGSDPEAAAGEKKKEPAAAQSS
;
A
#
# COMPACT_ATOMS: atom_id res chain seq x y z
N MET A 1 10.10 119.05 46.82
CA MET A 1 10.83 117.77 46.93
C MET A 1 10.60 117.21 48.31
N ALA A 2 10.14 115.96 48.42
CA ALA A 2 10.17 115.13 49.62
C ALA A 2 10.13 113.68 49.12
N GLU A 3 10.97 112.81 49.70
CA GLU A 3 11.30 111.51 49.09
C GLU A 3 10.14 110.50 49.08
N ALA A 4 10.06 109.76 47.98
CA ALA A 4 9.31 108.51 47.92
C ALA A 4 10.08 107.43 48.72
N GLY A 5 9.79 107.33 50.01
CA GLY A 5 10.29 106.25 50.85
C GLY A 5 9.81 104.89 50.33
N ALA A 6 10.74 104.05 49.89
CA ALA A 6 10.42 102.70 49.40
C ALA A 6 9.70 101.86 50.49
N PRO A 7 8.72 101.01 50.12
CA PRO A 7 7.97 100.24 51.10
C PRO A 7 8.89 99.29 51.86
N HIS A 8 8.92 99.46 53.19
CA HIS A 8 9.66 98.58 54.09
C HIS A 8 9.05 97.17 54.03
N ASN A 9 9.73 96.24 53.36
CA ASN A 9 9.21 94.89 53.14
C ASN A 9 9.07 94.16 54.51
N PRO A 10 7.86 93.86 54.99
CA PRO A 10 7.61 93.47 56.39
C PRO A 10 8.00 92.01 56.70
N THR A 11 8.82 91.38 55.84
CA THR A 11 9.17 89.96 55.90
C THR A 11 10.60 89.69 56.41
N LYS A 12 11.39 90.73 56.70
CA LYS A 12 12.70 90.58 57.33
C LYS A 12 12.60 90.72 58.84
N SER A 13 12.29 89.62 59.53
CA SER A 13 12.48 89.53 60.99
C SER A 13 13.95 89.71 61.34
N THR A 14 14.27 90.65 62.21
CA THR A 14 15.61 90.77 62.81
C THR A 14 15.93 89.51 63.60
N PRO A 15 17.09 88.85 63.38
CA PRO A 15 17.46 87.64 64.09
C PRO A 15 17.68 87.91 65.59
N PHE A 16 17.38 86.93 66.43
CA PHE A 16 17.62 87.02 67.87
C PHE A 16 19.11 87.00 68.19
N THR A 17 19.52 87.74 69.23
CA THR A 17 20.90 87.76 69.72
C THR A 17 21.32 86.36 70.21
N THR A 18 22.44 85.85 69.69
CA THR A 18 22.96 84.53 70.06
C THR A 18 23.85 84.61 71.30
N VAL A 19 23.67 83.68 72.24
CA VAL A 19 24.42 83.58 73.51
C VAL A 19 24.93 82.17 73.74
N PHE A 20 26.01 82.00 74.53
CA PHE A 20 26.75 80.74 74.68
C PHE A 20 25.93 79.55 75.22
N ARG A 21 24.80 79.82 75.89
CA ARG A 21 23.76 78.82 76.21
C ARG A 21 22.40 79.43 75.92
N GLY A 22 21.64 78.81 75.03
CA GLY A 22 20.32 79.27 74.59
C GLY A 22 19.53 78.15 73.91
N TYR A 23 18.35 78.47 73.39
CA TYR A 23 17.54 77.54 72.61
C TYR A 23 18.19 77.24 71.24
N ASP A 24 17.91 76.05 70.72
CA ASP A 24 18.30 75.65 69.36
C ASP A 24 17.59 76.54 68.33
N GLN A 25 18.39 77.24 67.52
CA GLN A 25 17.90 78.18 66.50
C GLN A 25 16.96 77.50 65.51
N VAL A 26 17.24 76.26 65.10
CA VAL A 26 16.42 75.55 64.11
C VAL A 26 15.04 75.23 64.66
N GLN A 27 14.96 74.80 65.93
CA GLN A 27 13.70 74.51 66.62
C GLN A 27 12.89 75.79 66.88
N VAL A 28 13.56 76.90 67.23
CA VAL A 28 12.92 78.21 67.41
C VAL A 28 12.36 78.72 66.09
N ASP A 29 13.12 78.65 64.99
CA ASP A 29 12.66 79.08 63.67
C ASP A 29 11.50 78.22 63.15
N GLU A 30 11.52 76.89 63.39
CA GLU A 30 10.40 76.01 63.06
C GLU A 30 9.14 76.36 63.88
N TYR A 31 9.29 76.62 65.18
CA TYR A 31 8.18 77.02 66.04
C TYR A 31 7.62 78.41 65.67
N LEU A 32 8.49 79.37 65.33
CA LEU A 32 8.09 80.69 64.83
C LEU A 32 7.37 80.59 63.48
N LYS A 33 7.85 79.73 62.56
CA LYS A 33 7.18 79.46 61.29
C LYS A 33 5.81 78.80 61.50
N LYS A 34 5.69 77.88 62.46
CA LYS A 34 4.41 77.25 62.84
C LYS A 34 3.44 78.28 63.43
N THR A 35 3.86 79.05 64.43
CA THR A 35 3.02 80.06 65.10
C THR A 35 2.64 81.22 64.18
N ALA A 36 3.53 81.68 63.31
CA ALA A 36 3.18 82.64 62.24
C ALA A 36 2.15 82.05 61.26
N GLY A 37 2.24 80.76 60.95
CA GLY A 37 1.23 80.03 60.18
C GLY A 37 -0.12 79.92 60.90
N GLU A 38 -0.12 79.67 62.21
CA GLU A 38 -1.32 79.64 63.07
C GLU A 38 -1.96 81.03 63.17
N LEU A 39 -1.17 82.08 63.41
CA LEU A 39 -1.64 83.46 63.43
C LEU A 39 -2.25 83.88 62.09
N LYS A 40 -1.64 83.49 60.95
CA LYS A 40 -2.18 83.74 59.62
C LYS A 40 -3.49 82.99 59.36
N ARG A 41 -3.65 81.75 59.86
CA ARG A 41 -4.91 81.01 59.81
C ARG A 41 -5.98 81.65 60.69
N SER A 42 -5.62 82.05 61.91
CA SER A 42 -6.51 82.74 62.85
C SER A 42 -6.99 84.09 62.32
N ALA A 43 -6.10 84.89 61.73
CA ALA A 43 -6.46 86.15 61.08
C ALA A 43 -7.47 85.94 59.94
N ARG A 44 -7.22 84.97 59.04
CA ARG A 44 -8.18 84.63 57.97
C ARG A 44 -9.54 84.19 58.52
N SER A 45 -9.55 83.28 59.49
CA SER A 45 -10.79 82.80 60.12
C SER A 45 -11.56 83.92 60.83
N ARG A 46 -10.86 84.86 61.47
CA ARG A 46 -11.46 86.08 62.04
C ARG A 46 -12.06 86.94 60.93
N ASP A 47 -11.33 87.19 59.85
CA ASP A 47 -11.78 88.06 58.77
C ASP A 47 -13.02 87.45 58.06
N GLU A 48 -13.01 86.14 57.81
CA GLU A 48 -14.16 85.34 57.35
C GLU A 48 -15.37 85.45 58.32
N ALA A 49 -15.13 85.35 59.63
CA ALA A 49 -16.19 85.51 60.64
C ALA A 49 -16.73 86.95 60.72
N THR A 50 -15.89 87.98 60.52
CA THR A 50 -16.37 89.37 60.47
C THR A 50 -17.18 89.65 59.21
N ALA A 51 -16.84 89.03 58.08
CA ALA A 51 -17.65 89.10 56.86
C ALA A 51 -19.02 88.43 57.06
N SER A 52 -19.06 87.22 57.63
CA SER A 52 -20.33 86.53 57.89
C SER A 52 -21.21 87.27 58.90
N VAL A 53 -20.64 87.87 59.94
CA VAL A 53 -21.38 88.75 60.86
C VAL A 53 -21.94 89.98 60.14
N ALA A 54 -21.19 90.61 59.24
CA ALA A 54 -21.67 91.75 58.46
C ALA A 54 -22.84 91.37 57.53
N ASP A 55 -22.78 90.22 56.87
CA ASP A 55 -23.84 89.75 55.98
C ASP A 55 -25.08 89.27 56.75
N LEU A 56 -24.91 88.58 57.88
CA LEU A 56 -26.00 88.25 58.80
C LEU A 56 -26.68 89.49 59.38
N THR A 57 -25.91 90.56 59.65
CA THR A 57 -26.47 91.84 60.12
C THR A 57 -27.33 92.51 59.04
N LYS A 58 -26.92 92.46 57.77
CA LYS A 58 -27.76 92.93 56.64
C LYS A 58 -29.03 92.08 56.51
N ALA A 59 -28.90 90.75 56.52
CA ALA A 59 -30.02 89.83 56.43
C ALA A 59 -31.03 90.03 57.57
N LEU A 60 -30.56 90.25 58.79
CA LEU A 60 -31.40 90.60 59.94
C LEU A 60 -32.12 91.94 59.74
N GLY A 61 -31.44 92.96 59.21
CA GLY A 61 -32.06 94.25 58.89
C GLY A 61 -33.18 94.13 57.86
N TYR A 62 -32.95 93.38 56.77
CA TYR A 62 -33.99 93.08 55.78
C TYR A 62 -35.18 92.31 56.40
N ALA A 63 -34.91 91.23 57.15
CA ALA A 63 -35.96 90.45 57.81
C ALA A 63 -36.76 91.26 58.85
N GLN A 64 -36.12 92.20 59.56
CA GLN A 64 -36.80 93.12 60.48
C GLN A 64 -37.72 94.10 59.72
N GLN A 65 -37.26 94.65 58.60
CA GLN A 65 -38.05 95.54 57.76
C GLN A 65 -39.26 94.80 57.14
N GLU A 66 -39.05 93.63 56.54
CA GLU A 66 -40.11 92.77 56.01
C GLU A 66 -41.14 92.41 57.09
N LEU A 67 -40.70 92.12 58.31
CA LEU A 67 -41.59 91.82 59.44
C LEU A 67 -42.41 93.04 59.89
N ILE A 68 -41.86 94.26 59.82
CA ILE A 68 -42.60 95.50 60.09
C ILE A 68 -43.65 95.73 58.99
N GLU A 69 -43.28 95.56 57.72
CA GLU A 69 -44.18 95.72 56.57
C GLU A 69 -45.31 94.67 56.58
N ALA A 70 -44.99 93.41 56.84
CA ALA A 70 -45.97 92.32 56.98
C ALA A 70 -46.93 92.54 58.16
N LYS A 71 -46.44 93.04 59.31
CA LYS A 71 -47.30 93.43 60.44
C LYS A 71 -48.23 94.59 60.05
N ALA A 72 -47.71 95.63 59.39
CA ALA A 72 -48.53 96.75 58.96
C ALA A 72 -49.59 96.35 57.92
N ALA A 73 -49.27 95.43 57.00
CA ALA A 73 -50.22 94.85 56.07
C ALA A 73 -51.30 94.01 56.78
N LEU A 74 -50.91 93.17 57.74
CA LEU A 74 -51.83 92.36 58.54
C LEU A 74 -52.78 93.23 59.37
N THR A 75 -52.28 94.28 60.04
CA THR A 75 -53.11 95.22 60.81
C THR A 75 -54.18 95.85 59.92
N ARG A 76 -53.82 96.36 58.73
CA ARG A 76 -54.80 96.91 57.77
C ARG A 76 -55.84 95.87 57.32
N MET A 77 -55.42 94.63 57.11
CA MET A 77 -56.31 93.52 56.72
C MET A 77 -57.26 93.08 57.85
N VAL A 78 -56.88 93.28 59.12
CA VAL A 78 -57.73 93.01 60.30
C VAL A 78 -58.68 94.18 60.59
N GLU A 79 -58.24 95.42 60.39
CA GLU A 79 -59.03 96.63 60.63
C GLU A 79 -60.10 96.87 59.55
N ASP A 80 -59.79 96.64 58.27
CA ASP A 80 -60.76 96.69 57.17
C ASP A 80 -60.65 95.43 56.27
N PRO A 81 -61.25 94.30 56.68
CA PRO A 81 -61.16 93.03 55.96
C PRO A 81 -61.94 92.99 54.64
N SER A 82 -62.76 94.00 54.37
CA SER A 82 -63.53 94.18 53.13
C SER A 82 -62.94 95.25 52.20
N GLY A 83 -61.95 96.01 52.69
CA GLY A 83 -61.31 97.09 51.95
C GLY A 83 -60.49 96.62 50.74
N PRO A 84 -60.26 97.50 49.74
CA PRO A 84 -59.50 97.15 48.54
C PRO A 84 -58.09 96.62 48.83
N ALA A 85 -57.43 97.13 49.88
CA ALA A 85 -56.10 96.67 50.29
C ALA A 85 -56.12 95.24 50.85
N ALA A 86 -57.06 94.91 51.73
CA ALA A 86 -57.22 93.58 52.31
C ALA A 86 -57.56 92.53 51.25
N MET A 87 -58.42 92.88 50.29
CA MET A 87 -58.73 92.01 49.14
C MET A 87 -57.52 91.82 48.23
N SER A 88 -56.72 92.87 47.99
CA SER A 88 -55.49 92.77 47.19
C SER A 88 -54.46 91.84 47.82
N GLU A 89 -54.23 91.94 49.13
CA GLU A 89 -53.35 91.01 49.85
C GLU A 89 -53.90 89.59 49.86
N ARG A 90 -55.21 89.40 50.06
CA ARG A 90 -55.84 88.07 49.97
C ARG A 90 -55.63 87.44 48.59
N VAL A 91 -55.82 88.19 47.50
CA VAL A 91 -55.56 87.70 46.13
C VAL A 91 -54.09 87.33 45.93
N LYS A 92 -53.13 88.13 46.42
CA LYS A 92 -51.71 87.76 46.40
C LYS A 92 -51.45 86.45 47.16
N THR A 93 -52.03 86.27 48.36
CA THR A 93 -51.87 85.01 49.11
C THR A 93 -52.50 83.81 48.39
N MET A 94 -53.64 83.99 47.72
CA MET A 94 -54.27 82.95 46.90
C MET A 94 -53.42 82.59 45.68
N MET A 95 -52.83 83.58 44.99
CA MET A 95 -51.91 83.31 43.88
C MET A 95 -50.65 82.57 44.36
N ARG A 96 -50.06 83.00 45.48
CA ARG A 96 -48.89 82.32 46.08
C ARG A 96 -49.20 80.87 46.47
N LEU A 97 -50.38 80.62 47.05
CA LEU A 97 -50.85 79.25 47.37
C LEU A 97 -51.09 78.42 46.10
N ALA A 98 -51.64 79.00 45.03
CA ALA A 98 -51.82 78.31 43.76
C ALA A 98 -50.47 78.02 43.07
N GLU A 99 -49.48 78.91 43.19
CA GLU A 99 -48.11 78.67 42.72
C GLU A 99 -47.42 77.53 43.50
N GLU A 100 -47.57 77.51 44.83
CA GLU A 100 -47.13 76.40 45.69
C GLU A 100 -47.82 75.08 45.31
N GLU A 101 -49.14 75.08 45.10
CA GLU A 101 -49.89 73.89 44.67
C GLU A 101 -49.47 73.40 43.28
N ILE A 102 -49.26 74.29 42.31
CA ILE A 102 -48.77 73.94 40.97
C ILE A 102 -47.33 73.37 41.05
N ALA A 103 -46.47 73.91 41.91
CA ALA A 103 -45.13 73.38 42.12
C ALA A 103 -45.18 71.97 42.73
N ASP A 104 -46.06 71.73 43.71
CA ASP A 104 -46.27 70.41 44.31
C ASP A 104 -46.88 69.39 43.34
N LEU A 105 -47.82 69.80 42.49
CA LEU A 105 -48.38 68.95 41.45
C LEU A 105 -47.33 68.58 40.39
N ARG A 106 -46.47 69.52 39.99
CA ARG A 106 -45.34 69.23 39.08
C ARG A 106 -44.35 68.26 39.71
N ARG A 107 -43.94 68.50 40.96
CA ARG A 107 -43.04 67.61 41.71
C ARG A 107 -43.59 66.19 41.80
N LYS A 108 -44.87 66.03 42.17
CA LYS A 108 -45.55 64.72 42.20
C LYS A 108 -45.59 64.05 40.83
N ALA A 109 -45.94 64.79 39.77
CA ALA A 109 -45.96 64.25 38.41
C ALA A 109 -44.57 63.82 37.92
N GLU A 110 -43.51 64.54 38.30
CA GLU A 110 -42.11 64.16 38.02
C GLU A 110 -41.67 62.93 38.81
N GLU A 111 -42.02 62.85 40.11
CA GLU A 111 -41.79 61.68 40.96
C GLU A 111 -42.50 60.43 40.43
N GLU A 112 -43.78 60.54 40.05
CA GLU A 112 -44.58 59.47 39.44
C GLU A 112 -44.02 59.05 38.07
N ALA A 113 -43.63 60.01 37.22
CA ALA A 113 -43.02 59.71 35.93
C ALA A 113 -41.65 59.02 36.07
N ALA A 114 -40.85 59.41 37.07
CA ALA A 114 -39.58 58.75 37.38
C ALA A 114 -39.80 57.32 37.91
N ALA A 115 -40.77 57.12 38.81
CA ALA A 115 -41.15 55.81 39.32
C ALA A 115 -41.67 54.89 38.20
N ALA A 116 -42.52 55.40 37.31
CA ALA A 116 -43.04 54.65 36.16
C ALA A 116 -41.93 54.23 35.19
N ARG A 117 -40.97 55.11 34.88
CA ARG A 117 -39.79 54.78 34.07
C ARG A 117 -38.94 53.71 34.74
N SER A 118 -38.59 53.89 36.02
CA SER A 118 -37.80 52.92 36.78
C SER A 118 -38.47 51.54 36.86
N ALA A 119 -39.80 51.49 37.03
CA ALA A 119 -40.55 50.24 37.01
C ALA A 119 -40.55 49.57 35.62
N ALA A 120 -40.67 50.35 34.54
CA ALA A 120 -40.61 49.86 33.16
C ALA A 120 -39.21 49.32 32.81
N ASP A 121 -38.16 50.05 33.17
CA ASP A 121 -36.76 49.65 32.97
C ASP A 121 -36.45 48.35 33.74
N GLY A 122 -36.84 48.28 35.02
CA GLY A 122 -36.66 47.08 35.84
C GLY A 122 -37.51 45.88 35.38
N TYR A 123 -38.64 46.10 34.71
CA TYR A 123 -39.40 45.02 34.05
C TYR A 123 -38.70 44.55 32.76
N ALA A 124 -38.19 45.49 31.95
CA ALA A 124 -37.46 45.19 30.73
C ALA A 124 -36.16 44.42 31.00
N GLU A 125 -35.40 44.82 32.03
CA GLU A 125 -34.20 44.13 32.52
C GLU A 125 -34.53 42.69 32.96
N LYS A 126 -35.47 42.50 33.88
CA LYS A 126 -35.92 41.17 34.33
C LYS A 126 -36.41 40.28 33.18
N THR A 127 -37.02 40.87 32.15
CA THR A 127 -37.47 40.13 30.96
C THR A 127 -36.28 39.70 30.08
N ARG A 128 -35.29 40.58 29.88
CA ARG A 128 -34.04 40.27 29.16
C ARG A 128 -33.22 39.21 29.89
N ASP A 129 -33.10 39.30 31.21
CA ASP A 129 -32.35 38.33 32.02
C ASP A 129 -32.99 36.94 31.97
N LYS A 130 -34.31 36.84 32.07
CA LYS A 130 -35.04 35.58 31.88
C LYS A 130 -34.81 35.00 30.48
N ALA A 131 -35.00 35.80 29.43
CA ALA A 131 -34.78 35.36 28.06
C ALA A 131 -33.33 34.92 27.81
N ARG A 132 -32.35 35.59 28.43
CA ARG A 132 -30.93 35.22 28.37
C ARG A 132 -30.66 33.90 29.09
N ALA A 133 -31.21 33.72 30.30
CA ALA A 133 -31.05 32.49 31.07
C ALA A 133 -31.73 31.28 30.39
N GLU A 134 -32.89 31.47 29.76
CA GLU A 134 -33.58 30.45 28.96
C GLU A 134 -32.78 30.10 27.70
N ALA A 135 -32.24 31.09 26.99
CA ALA A 135 -31.38 30.87 25.82
C ALA A 135 -30.07 30.14 26.18
N GLU A 136 -29.44 30.49 27.31
CA GLU A 136 -28.24 29.82 27.83
C GLU A 136 -28.54 28.38 28.24
N LYS A 137 -29.66 28.14 28.93
CA LYS A 137 -30.13 26.79 29.27
C LYS A 137 -30.35 25.95 28.00
N LEU A 138 -31.07 26.47 27.02
CA LEU A 138 -31.35 25.78 25.76
C LEU A 138 -30.06 25.47 24.97
N ALA A 139 -29.10 26.41 24.95
CA ALA A 139 -27.80 26.19 24.32
C ALA A 139 -27.00 25.07 25.01
N ASN A 140 -27.00 25.04 26.35
CA ASN A 140 -26.36 23.99 27.14
C ASN A 140 -27.02 22.62 26.93
N GLU A 141 -28.35 22.54 26.92
CA GLU A 141 -29.10 21.30 26.62
C GLU A 141 -28.81 20.81 25.20
N ALA A 142 -28.81 21.69 24.20
CA ALA A 142 -28.45 21.34 22.83
C ALA A 142 -26.99 20.88 22.68
N GLN A 143 -26.05 21.48 23.41
CA GLN A 143 -24.64 21.04 23.42
C GLN A 143 -24.46 19.68 24.08
N GLN A 144 -25.17 19.40 25.19
CA GLN A 144 -25.16 18.10 25.85
C GLN A 144 -25.74 17.02 24.93
N GLU A 145 -26.88 17.28 24.29
CA GLU A 145 -27.51 16.34 23.36
C GLU A 145 -26.64 16.06 22.13
N ARG A 146 -26.03 17.10 21.55
CA ARG A 146 -25.03 16.92 20.49
C ARG A 146 -23.87 16.03 20.93
N THR A 147 -23.29 16.29 22.11
CA THR A 147 -22.17 15.50 22.65
C THR A 147 -22.58 14.03 22.88
N ARG A 148 -23.81 13.80 23.36
CA ARG A 148 -24.41 12.47 23.56
C ARG A 148 -24.56 11.73 22.23
N LEU A 149 -25.15 12.37 21.22
CA LEU A 149 -25.35 11.80 19.89
C LEU A 149 -24.03 11.56 19.14
N ASP A 150 -23.07 12.48 19.22
CA ASP A 150 -21.74 12.32 18.64
C ASP A 150 -21.00 11.12 19.27
N GLY A 151 -21.09 10.95 20.59
CA GLY A 151 -20.58 9.80 21.33
C GLY A 151 -21.25 8.47 20.93
N GLU A 152 -22.60 8.41 20.91
CA GLU A 152 -23.31 7.22 20.45
C GLU A 152 -22.98 6.87 18.98
N ALA A 153 -22.85 7.87 18.11
CA ALA A 153 -22.49 7.67 16.71
C ALA A 153 -21.03 7.19 16.56
N GLN A 154 -20.13 7.59 17.44
CA GLN A 154 -18.77 7.05 17.50
C GLN A 154 -18.77 5.58 17.94
N GLU A 155 -19.51 5.21 18.99
CA GLU A 155 -19.59 3.82 19.46
C GLU A 155 -20.29 2.91 18.44
N ARG A 156 -21.37 3.37 17.79
CA ARG A 156 -22.01 2.64 16.68
C ARG A 156 -21.03 2.41 15.51
N ARG A 157 -20.19 3.39 15.17
CA ARG A 157 -19.15 3.24 14.14
C ARG A 157 -18.08 2.22 14.54
N LYS A 158 -17.53 2.30 15.75
CA LYS A 158 -16.57 1.31 16.28
C LYS A 158 -17.14 -0.11 16.28
N ALA A 159 -18.41 -0.26 16.70
CA ALA A 159 -19.08 -1.57 16.71
C ALA A 159 -19.30 -2.12 15.30
N ALA A 160 -19.69 -1.28 14.34
CA ALA A 160 -19.85 -1.67 12.93
C ALA A 160 -18.51 -2.02 12.27
N GLU A 161 -17.46 -1.22 12.52
CA GLU A 161 -16.09 -1.45 12.04
C GLU A 161 -15.54 -2.78 12.58
N LYS A 162 -15.66 -3.02 13.89
CA LYS A 162 -15.28 -4.31 14.50
C LYS A 162 -16.06 -5.48 13.87
N LYS A 163 -17.38 -5.36 13.73
CA LYS A 163 -18.20 -6.41 13.12
C LYS A 163 -17.77 -6.68 11.68
N SER A 164 -17.48 -5.64 10.90
CA SER A 164 -16.99 -5.78 9.52
C SER A 164 -15.62 -6.45 9.47
N ALA A 165 -14.72 -6.14 10.40
CA ALA A 165 -13.41 -6.79 10.50
C ALA A 165 -13.55 -8.27 10.89
N ASP A 166 -14.41 -8.60 11.86
CA ASP A 166 -14.72 -9.98 12.26
C ASP A 166 -15.35 -10.78 11.09
N GLU A 167 -16.25 -10.16 10.30
CA GLU A 167 -16.85 -10.77 9.09
C GLU A 167 -15.82 -11.00 7.97
N VAL A 168 -14.92 -10.05 7.73
CA VAL A 168 -13.82 -10.20 6.75
C VAL A 168 -12.86 -11.30 7.17
N ALA A 169 -12.38 -11.31 8.43
CA ALA A 169 -11.48 -12.34 8.93
C ALA A 169 -12.11 -13.76 8.87
N ALA A 170 -13.42 -13.87 9.14
CA ALA A 170 -14.15 -15.12 8.98
C ALA A 170 -14.26 -15.57 7.51
N ALA A 171 -14.48 -14.63 6.58
CA ALA A 171 -14.52 -14.91 5.14
C ALA A 171 -13.14 -15.32 4.59
N GLU A 172 -12.07 -14.63 4.97
CA GLU A 172 -10.69 -14.95 4.63
C GLU A 172 -10.32 -16.35 5.11
N LYS A 173 -10.60 -16.67 6.38
CA LYS A 173 -10.36 -18.02 6.92
C LYS A 173 -11.12 -19.09 6.13
N LYS A 174 -12.41 -18.88 5.86
CA LYS A 174 -13.22 -19.81 5.07
C LYS A 174 -12.67 -19.99 3.65
N SER A 175 -12.17 -18.92 3.04
CA SER A 175 -11.55 -18.98 1.71
C SER A 175 -10.23 -19.77 1.74
N ALA A 176 -9.40 -19.55 2.75
CA ALA A 176 -8.17 -20.33 2.95
C ALA A 176 -8.46 -21.82 3.19
N ASP A 177 -9.45 -22.15 4.04
CA ASP A 177 -9.90 -23.53 4.27
C ASP A 177 -10.40 -24.18 2.97
N GLN A 178 -11.13 -23.45 2.13
CA GLN A 178 -11.61 -23.91 0.82
C GLN A 178 -10.47 -24.13 -0.19
N ILE A 179 -9.47 -23.23 -0.23
CA ILE A 179 -8.29 -23.36 -1.07
C ILE A 179 -7.49 -24.61 -0.65
N ALA A 180 -7.22 -24.79 0.64
CA ALA A 180 -6.49 -25.96 1.14
C ALA A 180 -7.20 -27.29 0.82
N VAL A 181 -8.53 -27.34 0.90
CA VAL A 181 -9.32 -28.51 0.49
C VAL A 181 -9.26 -28.75 -1.02
N ALA A 182 -9.31 -27.68 -1.83
CA ALA A 182 -9.21 -27.77 -3.28
C ALA A 182 -7.81 -28.22 -3.75
N GLU A 183 -6.75 -27.67 -3.16
CA GLU A 183 -5.36 -28.07 -3.40
C GLU A 183 -5.15 -29.55 -3.07
N LYS A 184 -5.55 -29.99 -1.87
CA LYS A 184 -5.47 -31.41 -1.49
C LYS A 184 -6.24 -32.31 -2.46
N GLY A 185 -7.49 -31.95 -2.78
CA GLY A 185 -8.31 -32.69 -3.75
C GLY A 185 -7.74 -32.68 -5.17
N SER A 186 -6.90 -31.70 -5.53
CA SER A 186 -6.16 -31.70 -6.80
C SER A 186 -4.93 -32.60 -6.75
N ALA A 187 -4.18 -32.60 -5.64
CA ALA A 187 -3.04 -33.47 -5.42
C ALA A 187 -3.45 -34.96 -5.42
N ASP A 188 -4.55 -35.31 -4.73
CA ASP A 188 -5.10 -36.67 -4.71
C ASP A 188 -5.51 -37.15 -6.14
N LYS A 189 -6.03 -36.24 -6.98
CA LYS A 189 -6.36 -36.52 -8.39
C LYS A 189 -5.11 -36.69 -9.26
N ILE A 190 -4.08 -35.87 -9.05
CA ILE A 190 -2.81 -36.00 -9.77
C ILE A 190 -2.13 -37.33 -9.41
N ALA A 191 -2.00 -37.64 -8.12
CA ALA A 191 -1.38 -38.89 -7.65
C ALA A 191 -2.12 -40.15 -8.15
N SER A 192 -3.46 -40.13 -8.20
CA SER A 192 -4.24 -41.24 -8.75
C SER A 192 -4.14 -41.36 -10.28
N ALA A 193 -4.05 -40.23 -10.99
CA ALA A 193 -3.78 -40.22 -12.43
C ALA A 193 -2.36 -40.73 -12.75
N GLU A 194 -1.35 -40.30 -12.00
CA GLU A 194 0.03 -40.78 -12.12
C GLU A 194 0.12 -42.29 -11.88
N LYS A 195 -0.46 -42.79 -10.77
CA LYS A 195 -0.54 -44.23 -10.49
C LYS A 195 -1.17 -45.01 -11.64
N THR A 196 -2.30 -44.54 -12.16
CA THR A 196 -3.00 -45.16 -13.30
C THR A 196 -2.15 -45.11 -14.58
N SER A 197 -1.37 -44.05 -14.78
CA SER A 197 -0.45 -43.94 -15.92
C SER A 197 0.73 -44.91 -15.81
N ALA A 198 1.32 -45.07 -14.63
CA ALA A 198 2.40 -46.02 -14.35
C ALA A 198 1.93 -47.48 -14.51
N GLU A 199 0.72 -47.82 -14.04
CA GLU A 199 0.10 -49.12 -14.27
C GLU A 199 -0.13 -49.40 -15.77
N LYS A 200 -0.52 -48.38 -16.56
CA LYS A 200 -0.65 -48.51 -18.01
C LYS A 200 0.70 -48.66 -18.73
N ILE A 201 1.71 -47.91 -18.32
CA ILE A 201 3.07 -47.97 -18.89
C ILE A 201 3.66 -49.36 -18.65
N THR A 202 3.67 -49.83 -17.40
CA THR A 202 4.19 -51.16 -17.04
C THR A 202 3.43 -52.31 -17.71
N ALA A 203 2.10 -52.19 -17.89
CA ALA A 203 1.32 -53.16 -18.67
C ALA A 203 1.67 -53.14 -20.17
N ALA A 204 1.92 -51.96 -20.75
CA ALA A 204 2.35 -51.82 -22.14
C ALA A 204 3.78 -52.36 -22.36
N GLU A 205 4.70 -52.08 -21.44
CA GLU A 205 6.06 -52.62 -21.44
C GLU A 205 6.05 -54.15 -21.37
N LYS A 206 5.27 -54.73 -20.44
CA LYS A 206 5.09 -56.19 -20.34
C LYS A 206 4.57 -56.78 -21.66
N LYS A 207 3.53 -56.19 -22.25
CA LYS A 207 2.96 -56.64 -23.53
C LYS A 207 3.95 -56.50 -24.69
N SER A 208 4.76 -55.45 -24.70
CA SER A 208 5.82 -55.26 -25.69
C SER A 208 6.92 -56.31 -25.53
N ALA A 209 7.35 -56.60 -24.30
CA ALA A 209 8.34 -57.64 -24.01
C ALA A 209 7.83 -59.04 -24.40
N GLU A 210 6.57 -59.37 -24.10
CA GLU A 210 5.92 -60.61 -24.55
C GLU A 210 5.85 -60.69 -26.09
N SER A 211 5.54 -59.59 -26.77
CA SER A 211 5.50 -59.53 -28.24
C SER A 211 6.88 -59.66 -28.87
N ILE A 212 7.93 -59.07 -28.26
CA ILE A 212 9.32 -59.19 -28.70
C ILE A 212 9.78 -60.63 -28.52
N ALA A 213 9.59 -61.22 -27.34
CA ALA A 213 9.96 -62.61 -27.09
C ALA A 213 9.22 -63.61 -28.01
N ALA A 214 7.96 -63.34 -28.33
CA ALA A 214 7.20 -64.13 -29.31
C ALA A 214 7.75 -63.99 -30.74
N ALA A 215 8.13 -62.78 -31.15
CA ALA A 215 8.74 -62.52 -32.45
C ALA A 215 10.16 -63.14 -32.55
N GLU A 216 10.96 -63.04 -31.50
CA GLU A 216 12.27 -63.70 -31.39
C GLU A 216 12.11 -65.22 -31.52
N LYS A 217 11.20 -65.84 -30.77
CA LYS A 217 10.91 -67.28 -30.87
C LYS A 217 10.46 -67.69 -32.28
N ALA A 218 9.53 -66.95 -32.89
CA ALA A 218 9.08 -67.22 -34.25
C ALA A 218 10.22 -67.08 -35.27
N SER A 219 11.08 -66.07 -35.12
CA SER A 219 12.26 -65.89 -35.98
C SER A 219 13.30 -67.00 -35.79
N ALA A 220 13.48 -67.50 -34.55
CA ALA A 220 14.36 -68.62 -34.27
C ALA A 220 13.82 -69.94 -34.86
N GLU A 221 12.51 -70.17 -34.82
CA GLU A 221 11.83 -71.30 -35.48
C GLU A 221 11.94 -71.19 -37.02
N GLU A 222 11.79 -69.99 -37.59
CA GLU A 222 11.96 -69.75 -39.03
C GLU A 222 13.42 -69.94 -39.48
N ILE A 223 14.39 -69.48 -38.69
CA ILE A 223 15.82 -69.70 -38.93
C ILE A 223 16.15 -71.19 -38.81
N ALA A 224 15.64 -71.89 -37.79
CA ALA A 224 15.87 -73.32 -37.61
C ALA A 224 15.29 -74.16 -38.77
N THR A 225 14.07 -73.85 -39.22
CA THR A 225 13.45 -74.52 -40.38
C THR A 225 14.19 -74.23 -41.67
N LYS A 226 14.57 -72.97 -41.95
CA LYS A 226 15.40 -72.61 -43.11
C LYS A 226 16.79 -73.27 -43.08
N THR A 227 17.39 -73.41 -41.89
CA THR A 227 18.68 -74.10 -41.72
C THR A 227 18.53 -75.60 -41.98
N ALA A 228 17.51 -76.25 -41.41
CA ALA A 228 17.23 -77.66 -41.67
C ALA A 228 16.91 -77.96 -43.15
N ASP A 229 16.19 -77.06 -43.84
CA ASP A 229 15.93 -77.21 -45.28
C ASP A 229 17.17 -76.89 -46.14
N ALA A 230 18.06 -76.00 -45.69
CA ALA A 230 19.36 -75.78 -46.33
C ALA A 230 20.28 -77.00 -46.15
N GLU A 231 20.34 -77.59 -44.95
CA GLU A 231 21.05 -78.84 -44.66
C GLU A 231 20.51 -80.00 -45.50
N ARG A 232 19.19 -80.15 -45.62
CA ARG A 232 18.57 -81.14 -46.53
C ARG A 232 19.03 -80.93 -47.97
N ARG A 233 18.97 -79.70 -48.49
CA ARG A 233 19.42 -79.38 -49.86
C ARG A 233 20.90 -79.61 -50.07
N ILE A 234 21.75 -79.34 -49.08
CA ILE A 234 23.18 -79.65 -49.13
C ILE A 234 23.37 -81.16 -49.19
N ASN A 235 22.72 -81.94 -48.30
CA ASN A 235 22.79 -83.40 -48.31
C ASN A 235 22.26 -83.99 -49.63
N GLU A 236 21.14 -83.48 -50.15
CA GLU A 236 20.59 -83.86 -51.46
C GLU A 236 21.63 -83.59 -52.56
N LEU A 237 22.16 -82.36 -52.65
CA LEU A 237 23.20 -82.00 -53.63
C LEU A 237 24.47 -82.86 -53.49
N GLU A 238 24.90 -83.20 -52.28
CA GLU A 238 26.03 -84.11 -52.04
C GLU A 238 25.71 -85.54 -52.52
N THR A 239 24.53 -86.07 -52.23
CA THR A 239 24.12 -87.41 -52.73
C THR A 239 23.97 -87.43 -54.25
N ASP A 240 23.48 -86.34 -54.85
CA ASP A 240 23.32 -86.19 -56.30
C ASP A 240 24.68 -86.04 -56.99
N ALA A 241 25.59 -85.25 -56.43
CA ALA A 241 26.98 -85.12 -56.88
C ALA A 241 27.75 -86.43 -56.74
N ARG A 242 27.56 -87.15 -55.63
CA ARG A 242 28.14 -88.48 -55.40
C ARG A 242 27.61 -89.49 -56.42
N THR A 243 26.30 -89.53 -56.65
CA THR A 243 25.68 -90.41 -57.66
C THR A 243 26.17 -90.10 -59.08
N ARG A 244 26.37 -88.82 -59.41
CA ARG A 244 26.98 -88.41 -60.68
C ARG A 244 28.46 -88.81 -60.77
N SER A 245 29.22 -88.65 -59.69
CA SER A 245 30.61 -89.09 -59.59
C SER A 245 30.72 -90.61 -59.77
N GLU A 246 29.89 -91.39 -59.09
CA GLU A 246 29.85 -92.86 -59.19
C GLU A 246 29.46 -93.30 -60.62
N LYS A 247 28.50 -92.62 -61.26
CA LYS A 247 28.18 -92.84 -62.70
C LYS A 247 29.34 -92.48 -63.62
N MET A 248 30.03 -91.35 -63.39
CA MET A 248 31.20 -90.95 -64.18
C MET A 248 32.38 -91.91 -64.02
N VAL A 249 32.62 -92.42 -62.81
CA VAL A 249 33.61 -93.47 -62.54
C VAL A 249 33.21 -94.76 -63.25
N SER A 250 31.96 -95.20 -63.15
CA SER A 250 31.49 -96.40 -63.85
C SER A 250 31.56 -96.28 -65.38
N GLU A 251 31.25 -95.11 -65.95
CA GLU A 251 31.49 -94.83 -67.37
C GLU A 251 32.98 -94.82 -67.74
N ALA A 252 33.83 -94.27 -66.88
CA ALA A 252 35.28 -94.25 -67.09
C ALA A 252 35.83 -95.68 -67.06
N GLU A 253 35.45 -96.50 -66.08
CA GLU A 253 35.78 -97.92 -65.98
C GLU A 253 35.30 -98.70 -67.20
N ARG A 254 34.08 -98.45 -67.68
CA ARG A 254 33.55 -99.07 -68.90
C ARG A 254 34.36 -98.69 -70.15
N LYS A 255 34.72 -97.40 -70.29
CA LYS A 255 35.61 -96.92 -71.37
C LYS A 255 37.02 -97.52 -71.26
N LEU A 256 37.53 -97.76 -70.05
CA LEU A 256 38.83 -98.38 -69.77
C LEU A 256 38.82 -99.90 -70.04
N ALA A 257 37.69 -100.56 -69.77
CA ALA A 257 37.44 -101.95 -70.16
C ALA A 257 37.40 -102.08 -71.69
N ASP A 258 36.58 -101.27 -72.39
CA ASP A 258 36.51 -101.25 -73.86
C ASP A 258 37.88 -100.95 -74.51
N ALA A 259 38.66 -100.05 -73.92
CA ALA A 259 40.02 -99.75 -74.36
C ALA A 259 40.98 -100.93 -74.17
N ASN A 260 40.84 -101.70 -73.09
CA ASN A 260 41.62 -102.92 -72.88
C ASN A 260 41.21 -104.05 -73.82
N THR A 261 39.91 -104.23 -74.10
CA THR A 261 39.44 -105.21 -75.10
C THR A 261 40.06 -104.92 -76.47
N LYS A 262 39.98 -103.67 -76.93
CA LYS A 262 40.62 -103.21 -78.18
C LYS A 262 42.14 -103.37 -78.18
N ARG A 263 42.79 -103.21 -77.02
CA ARG A 263 44.25 -103.45 -76.86
C ARG A 263 44.59 -104.93 -77.03
N THR A 264 43.74 -105.83 -76.54
CA THR A 264 43.91 -107.28 -76.71
C THR A 264 43.68 -107.68 -78.18
N GLU A 265 42.60 -107.22 -78.81
CA GLU A 265 42.31 -107.43 -80.24
C GLU A 265 43.47 -106.95 -81.14
N ALA A 266 44.06 -105.79 -80.83
CA ALA A 266 45.22 -105.26 -81.55
C ALA A 266 46.50 -106.10 -81.37
N LEU A 267 46.67 -106.77 -80.23
CA LEU A 267 47.78 -107.70 -80.00
C LEU A 267 47.58 -109.03 -80.72
N GLU A 268 46.35 -109.55 -80.81
CA GLU A 268 46.00 -110.74 -81.59
C GLU A 268 46.19 -110.51 -83.09
N LEU A 269 45.71 -109.37 -83.63
CA LEU A 269 45.98 -108.95 -85.01
C LEU A 269 47.49 -108.86 -85.32
N ARG A 270 48.29 -108.37 -84.37
CA ARG A 270 49.75 -108.34 -84.50
C ARG A 270 50.37 -109.75 -84.55
N GLY A 271 49.82 -110.71 -83.80
CA GLY A 271 50.20 -112.13 -83.86
C GLY A 271 49.97 -112.72 -85.25
N VAL A 272 48.75 -112.56 -85.79
CA VAL A 272 48.37 -113.07 -87.13
C VAL A 272 49.23 -112.46 -88.24
N VAL A 273 49.58 -111.16 -88.15
CA VAL A 273 50.49 -110.51 -89.11
C VAL A 273 51.92 -111.04 -89.00
N ALA A 274 52.40 -111.36 -87.79
CA ALA A 274 53.74 -111.92 -87.58
C ALA A 274 53.88 -113.33 -88.19
N GLU A 275 52.89 -114.22 -88.01
CA GLU A 275 52.89 -115.54 -88.64
C GLU A 275 52.90 -115.45 -90.17
N ARG A 276 52.10 -114.53 -90.74
CA ARG A 276 51.99 -114.35 -92.19
C ARG A 276 53.28 -113.80 -92.84
N LEU A 277 54.04 -112.99 -92.10
CA LEU A 277 55.38 -112.54 -92.51
C LEU A 277 56.42 -113.67 -92.39
N ALA A 278 56.38 -114.49 -91.33
CA ALA A 278 57.29 -115.63 -91.18
C ALA A 278 57.14 -116.64 -92.34
N ALA A 279 55.90 -117.01 -92.69
CA ALA A 279 55.61 -117.91 -93.81
C ALA A 279 56.10 -117.36 -95.17
N SER A 280 56.10 -116.04 -95.34
CA SER A 280 56.56 -115.38 -96.58
C SER A 280 58.09 -115.32 -96.71
N HIS A 281 58.82 -115.34 -95.59
CA HIS A 281 60.29 -115.24 -95.61
C HIS A 281 60.95 -116.57 -96.00
N THR A 282 60.43 -117.69 -95.47
CA THR A 282 60.93 -119.05 -95.77
C THR A 282 60.78 -119.39 -97.25
N ALA A 283 59.64 -119.04 -97.87
CA ALA A 283 59.39 -119.29 -99.29
C ALA A 283 60.30 -118.48 -100.24
N LEU A 284 60.90 -117.38 -99.75
CA LEU A 284 61.77 -116.50 -100.53
C LEU A 284 63.25 -116.92 -100.45
N GLN A 285 63.67 -117.57 -99.35
CA GLN A 285 65.02 -118.12 -99.23
C GLN A 285 65.23 -119.37 -100.12
N ASP A 286 64.23 -120.25 -100.21
CA ASP A 286 64.29 -121.49 -101.00
C ASP A 286 64.45 -121.23 -102.52
N ALA A 287 64.03 -120.04 -102.98
CA ALA A 287 64.17 -119.59 -104.37
C ALA A 287 65.51 -118.91 -104.68
N LEU A 288 66.24 -118.41 -103.68
CA LEU A 288 67.45 -117.59 -103.88
C LEU A 288 68.76 -118.40 -103.97
N GLU A 289 68.75 -119.68 -103.62
CA GLU A 289 69.98 -120.47 -103.46
C GLU A 289 70.56 -121.06 -104.76
N ARG A 290 69.95 -120.78 -105.94
CA ARG A 290 70.28 -121.51 -107.19
C ARG A 290 70.54 -120.72 -108.49
N LEU A 291 70.51 -119.38 -108.49
CA LEU A 291 71.14 -118.55 -109.52
C LEU A 291 71.70 -117.28 -108.88
N GLY A 292 72.99 -117.02 -109.09
CA GLY A 292 73.74 -115.99 -108.35
C GLY A 292 74.12 -114.74 -109.15
N SER A 293 75.15 -114.05 -108.63
CA SER A 293 75.84 -112.82 -109.11
C SER A 293 75.09 -111.47 -109.04
N ASP A 294 75.47 -110.67 -108.02
CA ASP A 294 76.02 -109.29 -108.08
C ASP A 294 75.26 -108.13 -108.79
N PRO A 295 75.52 -106.84 -108.43
CA PRO A 295 75.59 -106.24 -107.08
C PRO A 295 74.96 -104.81 -107.00
N GLU A 296 75.25 -104.05 -105.92
CA GLU A 296 75.41 -102.57 -105.86
C GLU A 296 74.26 -101.62 -105.37
N ALA A 297 74.67 -100.62 -104.53
CA ALA A 297 74.03 -99.33 -104.14
C ALA A 297 72.67 -99.31 -103.38
N ALA A 298 72.29 -98.31 -102.56
CA ALA A 298 72.94 -97.24 -101.77
C ALA A 298 71.87 -96.67 -100.78
N ALA A 299 72.07 -96.50 -99.46
CA ALA A 299 72.66 -95.36 -98.72
C ALA A 299 71.92 -93.99 -98.73
N GLY A 300 71.39 -93.56 -97.57
CA GLY A 300 71.04 -92.16 -97.19
C GLY A 300 69.65 -91.61 -97.58
N GLU A 301 69.10 -90.52 -97.02
CA GLU A 301 69.40 -89.74 -95.79
C GLU A 301 68.30 -88.64 -95.53
N LYS A 302 67.92 -88.36 -94.25
CA LYS A 302 67.44 -87.02 -93.72
C LYS A 302 66.10 -86.43 -94.28
N LYS A 303 65.39 -85.41 -93.72
CA LYS A 303 65.46 -84.53 -92.51
C LYS A 303 64.12 -83.77 -92.24
N LYS A 304 63.88 -83.32 -90.99
CA LYS A 304 63.12 -82.10 -90.50
C LYS A 304 61.59 -81.96 -90.79
N GLU A 305 60.70 -81.64 -89.82
CA GLU A 305 60.52 -80.49 -88.87
C GLU A 305 59.96 -79.18 -89.49
N PRO A 306 59.27 -78.27 -88.75
CA PRO A 306 58.28 -78.44 -87.66
C PRO A 306 57.17 -77.31 -87.62
N ALA A 307 56.60 -77.04 -86.43
CA ALA A 307 55.98 -75.79 -85.90
C ALA A 307 54.44 -75.57 -86.04
N ALA A 308 53.75 -74.76 -85.19
CA ALA A 308 53.85 -74.38 -83.75
C ALA A 308 52.68 -73.40 -83.38
N ALA A 309 52.52 -73.04 -82.08
CA ALA A 309 51.67 -71.98 -81.49
C ALA A 309 50.15 -72.30 -81.36
N GLN A 310 49.54 -72.28 -80.14
CA GLN A 310 49.14 -71.14 -79.28
C GLN A 310 48.01 -70.28 -79.92
N SER A 311 47.08 -69.66 -79.20
CA SER A 311 46.84 -69.58 -77.75
C SER A 311 45.34 -69.83 -77.46
N SER A 312 44.87 -69.96 -76.22
CA SER A 312 45.58 -69.77 -74.93
C SER A 312 45.50 -71.03 -74.08
#